data_AF-A0A930HVI3-F1
#
_entry.id   AF-A0A930HVI3-F1
#
_cell.length_a   1.000
_cell.length_b   1.000
_cell.length_c   1.000
_cell.angle_alpha   90.00
_cell.angle_beta   90.00
_cell.angle_gamma   90.00
#
_symmetry.space_group_name_H-M   'P 1'
#
loop_
_entity.id
_entity.type
_entity.pdbx_description
1 polymer ?
#
loop_
_entity_poly.entity_id
_entity_poly.type
_entity_poly.pdbx_seq_one_letter_code
_entity_poly.pdbx_strand_id
1 'polypeptide(L)'
;MSEQEALTIVLGALDQLTPRRTDPPTLMELTLCLGYSEAELDEAFTTLFDCPADEALALFSQEALRLRPAEFLSDYPTRLTLDSSYTGPVSYCFFSYRFGELLLATTPLGLCYSSFTLGDWQGAYAELRQLYPQATHDLKVEHEYLQQAIRYLKAPTTEALPPLHLIGTLFQRSVWMSMLLIPEGSHTSYQGLGETFGMPQAAHAVGSAVGANPLAPFIPCHRVLPKEHTIGHYHWGVARKALLLLPELLAPQA
;
A
#
# COMPACT_ATOMS: atom_id res chain seq x y z
N MET A 1 -25.24 -12.44 -10.32
CA MET A 1 -24.00 -12.93 -9.69
C MET A 1 -24.01 -12.60 -8.20
N SER A 2 -23.34 -13.40 -7.35
CA SER A 2 -23.23 -13.07 -5.92
C SER A 2 -22.18 -11.98 -5.68
N GLU A 3 -22.31 -11.20 -4.60
CA GLU A 3 -21.34 -10.16 -4.25
C GLU A 3 -19.92 -10.72 -4.06
N GLN A 4 -19.79 -11.90 -3.47
CA GLN A 4 -18.50 -12.56 -3.25
C GLN A 4 -17.85 -13.06 -4.54
N GLU A 5 -18.66 -13.49 -5.51
CA GLU A 5 -18.20 -13.86 -6.84
C GLU A 5 -17.78 -12.62 -7.64
N ALA A 6 -18.58 -11.55 -7.62
CA ALA A 6 -18.23 -10.26 -8.22
C ALA A 6 -16.91 -9.72 -7.65
N LEU A 7 -16.71 -9.83 -6.34
CA LEU A 7 -15.48 -9.44 -5.66
C LEU A 7 -14.27 -10.24 -6.15
N THR A 8 -14.43 -11.54 -6.35
CA THR A 8 -13.34 -12.38 -6.86
C THR A 8 -12.93 -11.96 -8.27
N ILE A 9 -13.90 -11.71 -9.15
CA ILE A 9 -13.67 -11.27 -10.53
C ILE A 9 -12.97 -9.89 -10.55
N VAL A 10 -13.53 -8.93 -9.82
CA VAL A 10 -13.00 -7.56 -9.76
C VAL A 10 -11.60 -7.53 -9.19
N LEU A 11 -11.32 -8.26 -8.10
CA LEU A 11 -9.96 -8.32 -7.54
C LEU A 11 -8.99 -8.97 -8.51
N GLY A 12 -9.39 -10.04 -9.21
CA GLY A 12 -8.58 -10.65 -10.26
C GLY A 12 -8.26 -9.68 -11.40
N ALA A 13 -9.22 -8.82 -11.78
CA ALA A 13 -9.02 -7.78 -12.78
C ALA A 13 -8.08 -6.67 -12.29
N LEU A 14 -8.24 -6.22 -11.05
CA LEU A 14 -7.36 -5.23 -10.44
C LEU A 14 -5.95 -5.77 -10.20
N ASP A 15 -5.76 -7.07 -9.98
CA ASP A 15 -4.44 -7.72 -9.87
C ASP A 15 -3.68 -7.70 -11.20
N GLN A 16 -4.37 -7.56 -12.33
CA GLN A 16 -3.72 -7.32 -13.63
C GLN A 16 -3.15 -5.90 -13.75
N LEU A 17 -3.48 -5.00 -12.82
CA LEU A 17 -2.74 -3.75 -12.65
C LEU A 17 -1.37 -4.09 -12.06
N THR A 18 -0.37 -4.26 -12.92
CA THR A 18 1.00 -4.48 -12.46
C THR A 18 1.68 -3.15 -12.11
N PRO A 19 2.65 -3.12 -11.18
CA PRO A 19 3.38 -1.90 -10.80
C PRO A 19 4.09 -1.16 -11.95
N ARG A 20 4.30 -1.86 -13.08
CA ARG A 20 5.00 -1.36 -14.27
C ARG A 20 4.06 -0.96 -15.40
N ARG A 21 2.76 -1.24 -15.27
CA ARG A 21 1.73 -0.84 -16.24
C ARG A 21 1.26 0.58 -15.92
N THR A 22 1.18 1.43 -16.93
CA THR A 22 0.76 2.84 -16.77
C THR A 22 -0.75 3.00 -16.71
N ASP A 23 -1.46 2.23 -17.54
CA ASP A 23 -2.92 2.30 -17.68
C ASP A 23 -3.58 0.95 -17.37
N PRO A 24 -4.85 0.93 -16.98
CA PRO A 24 -5.59 -0.30 -16.70
C PRO A 24 -5.59 -1.29 -17.89
N PRO A 25 -5.80 -2.59 -17.61
CA PRO A 25 -6.09 -3.57 -18.66
C PRO A 25 -7.38 -3.20 -19.39
N THR A 26 -7.39 -3.44 -20.70
CA THR A 26 -8.61 -3.39 -21.51
C THR A 26 -9.51 -4.58 -21.17
N LEU A 27 -10.81 -4.46 -21.47
CA LEU A 27 -11.77 -5.56 -21.32
C LEU A 27 -11.34 -6.84 -22.07
N MET A 28 -10.77 -6.68 -23.26
CA MET A 28 -10.23 -7.80 -24.04
C MET A 28 -9.07 -8.49 -23.31
N GLU A 29 -8.14 -7.74 -22.73
CA GLU A 29 -7.04 -8.32 -21.95
C GLU A 29 -7.57 -9.05 -20.71
N LEU A 30 -8.52 -8.47 -19.98
CA LEU A 30 -9.13 -9.10 -18.82
C LEU A 30 -9.85 -10.41 -19.18
N THR A 31 -10.60 -10.41 -20.28
CA THR A 31 -11.27 -11.60 -20.82
C THR A 31 -10.26 -12.72 -21.09
N LEU A 32 -9.15 -12.39 -21.74
CA LEU A 32 -8.09 -13.35 -22.06
C LEU A 32 -7.31 -13.84 -20.84
N CYS A 33 -7.04 -12.95 -19.88
CA CYS A 33 -6.24 -13.26 -18.70
C CYS A 33 -7.02 -14.02 -17.62
N LEU A 34 -8.30 -13.68 -17.44
CA LEU A 34 -9.13 -14.21 -16.36
C LEU A 34 -10.09 -15.31 -16.81
N GLY A 35 -10.40 -15.39 -18.12
CA GLY A 35 -11.31 -16.39 -18.67
C GLY A 35 -12.79 -16.08 -18.45
N TYR A 36 -13.14 -14.85 -18.09
CA TYR A 36 -14.53 -14.36 -18.00
C TYR A 36 -14.93 -13.64 -19.28
N SER A 37 -16.20 -13.73 -19.67
CA SER A 37 -16.77 -12.94 -20.76
C SER A 37 -16.91 -11.46 -20.38
N GLU A 38 -17.00 -10.58 -21.38
CA GLU A 38 -17.23 -9.14 -21.16
C GLU A 38 -18.51 -8.88 -20.33
N ALA A 39 -19.57 -9.67 -20.55
CA ALA A 39 -20.82 -9.55 -19.79
C ALA A 39 -20.66 -9.93 -18.31
N GLU A 40 -19.86 -10.95 -18.00
CA GLU A 40 -19.55 -11.33 -16.61
C GLU A 40 -18.67 -10.28 -15.92
N LEU A 41 -17.72 -9.68 -16.65
CA LEU A 41 -16.92 -8.56 -16.15
C LEU A 41 -17.82 -7.35 -15.84
N ASP A 42 -18.68 -6.95 -16.78
CA ASP A 42 -19.60 -5.82 -16.58
C ASP A 42 -20.58 -6.05 -15.43
N GLU A 43 -21.14 -7.26 -15.29
CA GLU A 43 -22.01 -7.59 -14.16
C GLU A 43 -21.23 -7.49 -12.83
N ALA A 44 -19.95 -7.88 -12.80
CA ALA A 44 -19.12 -7.87 -11.60
C ALA A 44 -18.78 -6.45 -11.17
N PHE A 45 -18.34 -5.63 -12.12
CA PHE A 45 -18.03 -4.23 -11.87
C PHE A 45 -19.29 -3.43 -11.53
N THR A 46 -20.42 -3.66 -12.20
CA THR A 46 -21.68 -2.99 -11.86
C THR A 46 -22.13 -3.34 -10.44
N THR A 47 -21.93 -4.59 -10.01
CA THR A 47 -22.28 -5.03 -8.64
C THR A 47 -21.47 -4.28 -7.56
N LEU A 48 -20.20 -3.93 -7.83
CA LEU A 48 -19.28 -3.37 -6.82
C LEU A 48 -18.99 -1.87 -6.97
N PHE A 49 -19.12 -1.33 -8.18
CA PHE A 49 -18.82 0.07 -8.52
C PHE A 49 -20.03 0.83 -9.06
N ASP A 50 -21.20 0.16 -9.22
CA ASP A 50 -22.43 0.75 -9.75
C ASP A 50 -22.23 1.37 -11.15
N CYS A 51 -21.26 0.85 -11.91
CA CYS A 51 -20.98 1.21 -13.29
C CYS A 51 -20.34 0.02 -14.05
N PRO A 52 -20.36 0.04 -15.40
CA PRO A 52 -19.69 -0.97 -16.22
C PRO A 52 -18.18 -1.05 -15.99
N ALA A 53 -17.56 -2.13 -16.47
CA ALA A 53 -16.16 -2.42 -16.19
C ALA A 53 -15.19 -1.39 -16.81
N ASP A 54 -15.47 -0.90 -18.01
CA ASP A 54 -14.64 0.12 -18.67
C ASP A 54 -14.66 1.46 -17.91
N GLU A 55 -15.83 1.92 -17.48
CA GLU A 55 -16.00 3.11 -16.66
C GLU A 55 -15.30 2.96 -15.30
N ALA A 56 -15.45 1.80 -14.64
CA ALA A 56 -14.78 1.53 -13.37
C ALA A 56 -13.26 1.48 -13.54
N LEU A 57 -12.76 0.85 -14.60
CA LEU A 57 -11.32 0.77 -14.90
C LEU A 57 -10.74 2.16 -15.21
N ALA A 58 -11.50 3.04 -15.88
CA ALA A 58 -11.08 4.40 -16.18
C ALA A 58 -10.77 5.21 -14.90
N LEU A 59 -11.39 4.89 -13.76
CA LEU A 59 -11.05 5.48 -12.46
C LEU A 59 -9.60 5.21 -12.07
N PHE A 60 -9.03 4.07 -12.48
CA PHE A 60 -7.66 3.67 -12.19
C PHE A 60 -6.66 4.09 -13.27
N SER A 61 -7.09 4.84 -14.28
CA SER A 61 -6.22 5.36 -15.35
C SER A 61 -5.18 6.35 -14.83
N GLN A 62 -4.06 6.47 -15.54
CA GLN A 62 -3.07 7.47 -15.19
C GLN A 62 -3.66 8.89 -15.21
N GLU A 63 -4.55 9.19 -16.14
CA GLU A 63 -5.21 10.49 -16.24
C GLU A 63 -6.05 10.79 -14.99
N ALA A 64 -6.88 9.84 -14.53
CA ALA A 64 -7.72 10.01 -13.35
C ALA A 64 -6.91 10.13 -12.04
N LEU A 65 -5.76 9.45 -11.97
CA LEU A 65 -4.90 9.40 -10.78
C LEU A 65 -3.81 10.49 -10.75
N ARG A 66 -3.45 11.10 -11.89
CA ARG A 66 -2.37 12.12 -11.97
C ARG A 66 -2.61 13.31 -11.05
N LEU A 67 -3.87 13.70 -10.84
CA LEU A 67 -4.24 14.89 -10.08
C LEU A 67 -4.30 14.64 -8.56
N ARG A 68 -4.22 13.38 -8.09
CA ARG A 68 -4.49 13.03 -6.68
C ARG A 68 -3.60 11.87 -6.23
N PRO A 69 -2.79 11.98 -5.15
CA PRO A 69 -2.67 13.06 -4.16
C PRO A 69 -1.46 13.98 -4.37
N ALA A 70 -0.87 14.06 -5.57
CA ALA A 70 0.36 14.83 -5.82
C ALA A 70 0.26 16.32 -5.40
N GLU A 71 -0.93 16.94 -5.51
CA GLU A 71 -1.18 18.30 -5.01
C GLU A 71 -1.16 18.39 -3.47
N PHE A 72 -1.59 17.35 -2.77
CA PHE A 72 -1.66 17.33 -1.29
C PHE A 72 -0.31 17.03 -0.63
N LEU A 73 0.67 16.56 -1.40
CA LEU A 73 1.97 16.14 -0.89
C LEU A 73 3.13 17.03 -1.37
N SER A 74 2.86 18.11 -2.11
CA SER A 74 3.91 19.06 -2.51
C SER A 74 4.67 19.61 -1.30
N ASP A 75 3.97 19.77 -0.17
CA ASP A 75 4.50 20.29 1.09
C ASP A 75 4.71 19.19 2.16
N TYR A 76 4.57 17.91 1.79
CA TYR A 76 4.82 16.83 2.74
C TYR A 76 6.31 16.84 3.13
N PRO A 77 6.64 16.73 4.42
CA PRO A 77 8.01 16.99 4.91
C PRO A 77 9.07 15.99 4.42
N THR A 78 8.64 14.91 3.77
CA THR A 78 9.48 13.81 3.32
C THR A 78 9.42 13.64 1.81
N ARG A 79 10.59 13.49 1.18
CA ARG A 79 10.69 13.20 -0.25
C ARG A 79 10.06 11.84 -0.57
N LEU A 80 9.14 11.83 -1.53
CA LEU A 80 8.53 10.62 -2.09
C LEU A 80 9.04 10.42 -3.52
N THR A 81 9.59 9.25 -3.81
CA THR A 81 10.05 8.86 -5.15
C THR A 81 9.17 7.74 -5.70
N LEU A 82 8.54 7.96 -6.86
CA LEU A 82 7.57 7.05 -7.47
C LEU A 82 8.16 6.34 -8.71
N ASP A 83 9.39 5.85 -8.61
CA ASP A 83 10.11 5.24 -9.74
C ASP A 83 9.98 3.71 -9.79
N SER A 84 9.02 3.22 -10.58
CA SER A 84 8.83 1.78 -10.80
C SER A 84 9.88 1.14 -11.74
N SER A 85 10.79 1.92 -12.33
CA SER A 85 11.79 1.45 -13.30
C SER A 85 13.13 1.05 -12.66
N TYR A 86 13.28 1.31 -11.35
CA TYR A 86 14.51 1.02 -10.63
C TYR A 86 14.86 -0.47 -10.65
N THR A 87 16.09 -0.78 -11.08
CA THR A 87 16.64 -2.15 -11.16
C THR A 87 18.01 -2.28 -10.49
N GLY A 88 18.42 -1.26 -9.72
CA GLY A 88 19.72 -1.23 -9.05
C GLY A 88 19.75 -2.03 -7.73
N PRO A 89 20.87 -1.93 -6.98
CA PRO A 89 21.06 -2.65 -5.73
C PRO A 89 20.11 -2.17 -4.63
N VAL A 90 19.71 -3.11 -3.77
CA VAL A 90 18.90 -2.85 -2.58
C VAL A 90 19.68 -3.29 -1.35
N SER A 91 19.86 -2.40 -0.39
CA SER A 91 20.47 -2.73 0.90
C SER A 91 19.36 -3.00 1.92
N TYR A 92 19.55 -3.97 2.82
CA TYR A 92 18.56 -4.30 3.84
C TYR A 92 19.20 -4.66 5.18
N CYS A 93 18.45 -4.47 6.27
CA CYS A 93 18.83 -4.89 7.61
C CYS A 93 17.61 -5.40 8.40
N PHE A 94 17.87 -6.18 9.46
CA PHE A 94 16.86 -6.54 10.45
C PHE A 94 16.91 -5.59 11.63
N PHE A 95 15.75 -5.22 12.15
CA PHE A 95 15.62 -4.34 13.29
C PHE A 95 14.61 -4.89 14.30
N SER A 96 15.04 -5.09 15.54
CA SER A 96 14.15 -5.48 16.64
C SER A 96 13.31 -4.28 17.09
N TYR A 97 12.09 -4.17 16.56
CA TYR A 97 11.13 -3.16 16.94
C TYR A 97 10.20 -3.66 18.05
N ARG A 98 9.66 -2.74 18.87
CA ARG A 98 8.85 -3.07 20.06
C ARG A 98 7.59 -3.90 19.76
N PHE A 99 7.12 -3.92 18.51
CA PHE A 99 5.94 -4.68 18.07
C PHE A 99 6.26 -5.90 17.18
N GLY A 100 7.55 -6.24 17.06
CA GLY A 100 8.06 -7.36 16.27
C GLY A 100 9.31 -6.97 15.49
N GLU A 101 10.10 -7.96 15.09
CA GLU A 101 11.25 -7.73 14.21
C GLU A 101 10.77 -7.29 12.81
N LEU A 102 11.46 -6.29 12.26
CA LEU A 102 11.24 -5.76 10.92
C LEU A 102 12.43 -6.10 10.03
N LEU A 103 12.14 -6.49 8.78
CA LEU A 103 13.08 -6.38 7.68
C LEU A 103 12.90 -4.99 7.06
N LEU A 104 13.95 -4.17 7.06
CA LEU A 104 13.98 -2.84 6.45
C LEU A 104 14.87 -2.89 5.21
N ALA A 105 14.43 -2.32 4.09
CA ALA A 105 15.23 -2.23 2.88
C ALA A 105 15.16 -0.85 2.22
N THR A 106 16.25 -0.45 1.56
CA THR A 106 16.40 0.86 0.93
C THR A 106 17.10 0.75 -0.41
N THR A 107 16.76 1.67 -1.30
CA THR A 107 17.56 2.02 -2.48
C THR A 107 18.26 3.37 -2.23
N PRO A 108 19.13 3.84 -3.13
CA PRO A 108 19.65 5.21 -3.08
C PRO A 108 18.57 6.31 -3.18
N LEU A 109 17.34 5.96 -3.55
CA LEU A 109 16.22 6.89 -3.70
C LEU A 109 15.40 7.04 -2.41
N GLY A 110 15.42 6.05 -1.52
CA GLY A 110 14.65 6.05 -0.27
C GLY A 110 14.45 4.66 0.34
N LEU A 111 13.87 4.63 1.54
CA LEU A 111 13.33 3.42 2.15
C LEU A 111 12.26 2.85 1.22
N CYS A 112 12.44 1.61 0.80
CA CYS A 112 11.67 1.02 -0.29
C CYS A 112 10.85 -0.20 0.14
N TYR A 113 11.17 -0.80 1.29
CA TYR A 113 10.41 -1.90 1.85
C TYR A 113 10.59 -1.96 3.37
N SER A 114 9.52 -2.31 4.08
CA SER A 114 9.50 -2.62 5.50
C SER A 114 8.38 -3.61 5.79
N SER A 115 8.74 -4.76 6.35
CA SER A 115 7.77 -5.82 6.68
C SER A 115 8.15 -6.51 7.98
N PHE A 116 7.15 -6.90 8.78
CA PHE A 116 7.38 -7.69 9.98
C PHE A 116 7.74 -9.13 9.60
N THR A 117 8.82 -9.66 10.17
CA THR A 117 9.30 -11.02 9.85
C THR A 117 8.47 -12.09 10.54
N LEU A 118 8.00 -11.82 11.76
CA LEU A 118 7.24 -12.77 12.60
C LEU A 118 7.95 -14.11 12.83
N GLY A 119 9.28 -14.11 12.82
CA GLY A 119 10.10 -15.32 12.89
C GLY A 119 10.29 -16.03 11.54
N ASP A 120 9.60 -15.59 10.49
CA ASP A 120 9.82 -16.01 9.10
C ASP A 120 10.54 -14.90 8.30
N TRP A 121 11.83 -14.74 8.60
CA TRP A 121 12.67 -13.80 7.83
C TRP A 121 12.83 -14.22 6.36
N GLN A 122 12.67 -15.51 6.04
CA GLN A 122 12.81 -16.03 4.68
C GLN A 122 11.63 -15.61 3.81
N GLY A 123 10.41 -15.71 4.35
CA GLY A 123 9.20 -15.20 3.71
C GLY A 123 9.27 -13.70 3.44
N ALA A 124 9.61 -12.91 4.47
CA ALA A 124 9.79 -11.45 4.32
C ALA A 124 10.87 -11.09 3.29
N TYR A 125 11.97 -11.85 3.24
CA TYR A 125 13.01 -11.66 2.23
C TYR A 125 12.56 -12.09 0.82
N ALA A 126 11.75 -13.15 0.70
CA ALA A 126 11.21 -13.58 -0.58
C ALA A 126 10.28 -12.52 -1.17
N GLU A 127 9.42 -11.90 -0.36
CA GLU A 127 8.58 -10.77 -0.78
C GLU A 127 9.41 -9.57 -1.24
N LEU A 128 10.47 -9.20 -0.50
CA LEU A 128 11.41 -8.16 -0.94
C LEU A 128 11.96 -8.48 -2.33
N ARG A 129 12.35 -9.74 -2.58
CA ARG A 129 12.88 -10.17 -3.88
C ARG A 129 11.85 -10.22 -4.99
N GLN A 130 10.57 -10.41 -4.68
CA GLN A 130 9.49 -10.31 -5.66
C GLN A 130 9.34 -8.87 -6.15
N LEU A 131 9.41 -7.89 -5.25
CA LEU A 131 9.35 -6.47 -5.58
C LEU A 131 10.66 -5.97 -6.23
N TYR A 132 11.80 -6.46 -5.74
CA TYR A 132 13.13 -6.07 -6.17
C TYR A 132 13.98 -7.31 -6.52
N PRO A 133 13.86 -7.84 -7.75
CA PRO A 133 14.58 -9.07 -8.16
C PRO A 133 16.11 -8.96 -8.07
N GLN A 134 16.64 -7.74 -8.22
CA GLN A 134 18.07 -7.40 -8.13
C GLN A 134 18.49 -7.00 -6.69
N ALA A 135 17.67 -7.29 -5.67
CA ALA A 135 18.05 -7.07 -4.29
C ALA A 135 19.32 -7.87 -3.96
N THR A 136 20.36 -7.16 -3.52
CA THR A 136 21.67 -7.73 -3.22
C THR A 136 21.83 -7.89 -1.71
N HIS A 137 22.43 -8.99 -1.29
CA HIS A 137 22.77 -9.19 0.12
C HIS A 137 23.92 -8.28 0.52
N ASP A 138 23.62 -7.16 1.17
CA ASP A 138 24.61 -6.42 1.93
C ASP A 138 24.06 -6.14 3.33
N LEU A 139 24.16 -7.17 4.18
CA LEU A 139 23.80 -7.18 5.60
C LEU A 139 24.58 -6.16 6.46
N LYS A 140 25.40 -5.30 5.84
CA LYS A 140 26.35 -4.39 6.51
C LYS A 140 26.49 -3.02 5.87
N VAL A 141 25.56 -2.58 5.02
CA VAL A 141 25.61 -1.20 4.55
C VAL A 141 24.94 -0.32 5.60
N GLU A 142 25.73 0.50 6.28
CA GLU A 142 25.24 1.68 7.00
C GLU A 142 24.67 2.66 5.97
N HIS A 143 23.44 2.39 5.51
CA HIS A 143 22.72 3.30 4.65
C HIS A 143 22.02 4.35 5.52
N GLU A 144 22.18 5.62 5.16
CA GLU A 144 21.62 6.75 5.93
C GLU A 144 20.10 6.60 6.13
N TYR A 145 19.37 6.22 5.09
CA TYR A 145 17.91 6.01 5.18
C TYR A 145 17.50 4.85 6.09
N LEU A 146 18.30 3.78 6.22
CA LEU A 146 18.02 2.71 7.20
C LEU A 146 18.23 3.23 8.63
N GLN A 147 19.28 4.01 8.87
CA GLN A 147 19.53 4.62 10.17
C GLN A 147 18.43 5.64 10.53
N GLN A 148 17.99 6.44 9.57
CA GLN A 148 16.87 7.36 9.76
C GLN A 148 15.55 6.61 10.02
N ALA A 149 15.29 5.53 9.30
CA ALA A 149 14.14 4.66 9.53
C ALA A 149 14.14 4.09 10.97
N ILE A 150 15.30 3.64 11.46
CA ILE A 150 15.46 3.16 12.84
C ILE A 150 15.22 4.27 13.86
N ARG A 151 15.73 5.49 13.62
CA ARG A 151 15.46 6.64 14.50
C ARG A 151 13.97 6.98 14.52
N TYR A 152 13.33 7.05 13.36
CA TYR A 152 11.89 7.27 13.23
C TYR A 152 11.08 6.24 14.02
N LEU A 153 11.38 4.94 13.89
CA LEU A 153 10.68 3.89 14.65
C LEU A 153 10.86 4.01 16.16
N LYS A 154 11.98 4.57 16.63
CA LYS A 154 12.23 4.80 18.06
C LYS A 154 11.52 6.04 18.60
N ALA A 155 11.34 7.07 17.77
CA ALA A 155 10.77 8.35 18.17
C ALA A 155 9.95 9.01 17.03
N PRO A 156 8.78 8.44 16.65
CA PRO A 156 8.04 8.85 15.45
C PRO A 156 7.50 10.27 15.50
N THR A 157 7.36 10.86 16.69
CA THR A 157 6.84 12.22 16.89
C THR A 157 7.92 13.30 16.77
N THR A 158 9.20 12.94 16.88
CA THR A 158 10.32 13.91 16.88
C THR A 158 11.30 13.71 15.74
N GLU A 159 11.36 12.50 15.17
CA GLU A 159 12.25 12.17 14.06
C GLU A 159 11.48 12.27 12.73
N ALA A 160 12.12 12.80 11.70
CA ALA A 160 11.51 12.89 10.38
C ALA A 160 11.49 11.53 9.68
N LEU A 161 10.39 11.23 9.01
CA LEU A 161 10.25 10.04 8.16
C LEU A 161 11.33 10.06 7.07
N PRO A 162 12.05 8.95 6.83
CA PRO A 162 13.07 8.89 5.78
C PRO A 162 12.42 9.06 4.40
N PRO A 163 13.16 9.56 3.39
CA PRO A 163 12.69 9.54 2.01
C PRO A 163 12.16 8.16 1.64
N LEU A 164 11.01 8.10 0.98
CA LEU A 164 10.37 6.85 0.59
C LEU A 164 10.51 6.62 -0.91
N HIS A 165 10.76 5.38 -1.30
CA HIS A 165 10.80 4.94 -2.68
C HIS A 165 9.66 3.92 -2.90
N LEU A 166 8.58 4.36 -3.54
CA LEU A 166 7.35 3.59 -3.69
C LEU A 166 7.30 2.90 -5.05
N ILE A 167 7.37 1.56 -5.05
CA ILE A 167 7.06 0.73 -6.22
C ILE A 167 5.70 0.09 -6.04
N GLY A 168 4.77 0.42 -6.94
CA GLY A 168 3.40 -0.07 -6.95
C GLY A 168 2.65 0.43 -8.17
N THR A 169 1.40 0.03 -8.35
CA THR A 169 0.53 0.65 -9.36
C THR A 169 0.31 2.12 -9.05
N LEU A 170 -0.17 2.91 -10.01
CA LEU A 170 -0.53 4.31 -9.72
C LEU A 170 -1.62 4.39 -8.64
N PHE A 171 -2.59 3.47 -8.68
CA PHE A 171 -3.65 3.41 -7.69
C PHE A 171 -3.12 3.07 -6.30
N GLN A 172 -2.30 2.01 -6.19
CA GLN A 172 -1.65 1.63 -4.94
C GLN A 172 -0.85 2.79 -4.35
N ARG A 173 0.03 3.41 -5.15
CA ARG A 173 0.82 4.56 -4.73
C ARG A 173 -0.07 5.70 -4.23
N SER A 174 -1.18 5.99 -4.91
CA SER A 174 -2.13 7.03 -4.50
C SER A 174 -2.76 6.75 -3.14
N VAL A 175 -3.22 5.51 -2.93
CA VAL A 175 -3.77 5.04 -1.65
C VAL A 175 -2.73 5.13 -0.53
N TRP A 176 -1.51 4.63 -0.78
CA TRP A 176 -0.42 4.66 0.19
C TRP A 176 -0.02 6.08 0.60
N MET A 177 0.08 6.97 -0.39
CA MET A 177 0.34 8.38 -0.19
C MET A 177 -0.74 9.07 0.65
N SER A 178 -2.01 8.70 0.48
CA SER A 178 -3.09 9.27 1.31
C SER A 178 -3.11 8.70 2.71
N MET A 179 -2.65 7.46 2.92
CA MET A 179 -2.45 6.95 4.28
C MET A 179 -1.41 7.75 5.07
N LEU A 180 -0.38 8.29 4.42
CA LEU A 180 0.60 9.18 5.07
C LEU A 180 -0.02 10.47 5.63
N LEU A 181 -1.14 10.91 5.05
CA LEU A 181 -1.86 12.11 5.52
C LEU A 181 -2.73 11.83 6.76
N ILE A 182 -2.92 10.57 7.15
CA ILE A 182 -3.70 10.21 8.34
C ILE A 182 -2.82 10.45 9.58
N PRO A 183 -3.15 11.43 10.46
CA PRO A 183 -2.31 11.76 11.60
C PRO A 183 -2.21 10.62 12.61
N GLU A 184 -1.15 10.62 13.42
CA GLU A 184 -1.08 9.78 14.61
C GLU A 184 -2.25 10.09 15.55
N GLY A 185 -2.82 9.05 16.18
CA GLY A 185 -4.01 9.19 17.02
C GLY A 185 -5.32 9.36 16.24
N SER A 186 -5.30 9.29 14.92
CA SER A 186 -6.47 9.33 14.04
C SER A 186 -6.62 8.06 13.21
N HIS A 187 -7.81 7.83 12.67
CA HIS A 187 -8.11 6.70 11.79
C HIS A 187 -9.17 7.09 10.75
N THR A 188 -9.26 6.32 9.67
CA THR A 188 -10.28 6.47 8.63
C THR A 188 -10.84 5.11 8.23
N SER A 189 -11.91 5.09 7.42
CA SER A 189 -12.44 3.85 6.85
C SER A 189 -11.92 3.61 5.42
N TYR A 190 -11.98 2.38 4.92
CA TYR A 190 -11.68 2.09 3.51
C TYR A 190 -12.55 2.92 2.55
N GLN A 191 -13.82 3.11 2.89
CA GLN A 191 -14.75 3.95 2.13
C GLN A 191 -14.32 5.43 2.17
N GLY A 192 -13.98 5.94 3.36
CA GLY A 192 -13.52 7.33 3.52
C GLY A 192 -12.23 7.61 2.77
N LEU A 193 -11.34 6.61 2.68
CA LEU A 193 -10.14 6.71 1.86
C LEU A 193 -10.46 6.63 0.35
N GLY A 194 -11.51 5.92 -0.07
CA GLY A 194 -12.01 5.98 -1.46
C GLY A 194 -12.62 7.34 -1.83
N GLU A 195 -13.34 7.95 -0.89
CA GLU A 195 -13.96 9.27 -1.05
C GLU A 195 -12.94 10.37 -1.34
N THR A 196 -11.73 10.30 -0.75
CA THR A 196 -10.66 11.29 -1.03
C THR A 196 -10.22 11.30 -2.49
N PHE A 197 -10.43 10.20 -3.22
CA PHE A 197 -10.13 10.09 -4.65
C PHE A 197 -11.38 10.17 -5.54
N GLY A 198 -12.54 10.52 -4.99
CA GLY A 198 -13.80 10.53 -5.73
C GLY A 198 -14.25 9.14 -6.18
N MET A 199 -13.80 8.08 -5.48
CA MET A 199 -14.13 6.69 -5.75
C MET A 199 -14.78 6.05 -4.50
N PRO A 200 -15.92 6.57 -4.03
CA PRO A 200 -16.55 6.10 -2.78
C PRO A 200 -16.92 4.61 -2.82
N GLN A 201 -17.16 4.07 -4.01
CA GLN A 201 -17.54 2.67 -4.21
C GLN A 201 -16.34 1.71 -4.28
N ALA A 202 -15.10 2.23 -4.38
CA ALA A 202 -13.89 1.44 -4.54
C ALA A 202 -13.35 0.88 -3.20
N ALA A 203 -14.17 0.72 -2.16
CA ALA A 203 -13.72 0.33 -0.82
C ALA A 203 -12.93 -1.00 -0.80
N HIS A 204 -13.34 -1.97 -1.62
CA HIS A 204 -12.62 -3.25 -1.76
C HIS A 204 -11.27 -3.10 -2.47
N ALA A 205 -11.23 -2.33 -3.57
CA ALA A 205 -9.99 -2.02 -4.27
C ALA A 205 -9.01 -1.28 -3.36
N VAL A 206 -9.50 -0.28 -2.63
CA VAL A 206 -8.75 0.45 -1.60
C VAL A 206 -8.26 -0.51 -0.52
N GLY A 207 -9.10 -1.42 -0.03
CA GLY A 207 -8.72 -2.46 0.93
C GLY A 207 -7.56 -3.34 0.44
N SER A 208 -7.61 -3.77 -0.82
CA SER A 208 -6.52 -4.51 -1.46
C SER A 208 -5.23 -3.68 -1.53
N ALA A 209 -5.31 -2.43 -1.98
CA ALA A 209 -4.17 -1.52 -2.02
C ALA A 209 -3.57 -1.24 -0.64
N VAL A 210 -4.41 -1.06 0.39
CA VAL A 210 -3.98 -0.89 1.79
C VAL A 210 -3.25 -2.15 2.28
N GLY A 211 -3.75 -3.34 1.95
CA GLY A 211 -3.14 -4.63 2.28
C GLY A 211 -1.80 -4.87 1.58
N ALA A 212 -1.64 -4.36 0.36
CA ALA A 212 -0.42 -4.45 -0.44
C ALA A 212 0.67 -3.44 -0.04
N ASN A 213 0.49 -2.69 1.06
CA ASN A 213 1.46 -1.70 1.53
C ASN A 213 2.83 -2.34 1.82
N PRO A 214 3.90 -1.97 1.09
CA PRO A 214 5.22 -2.58 1.25
C PRO A 214 6.03 -1.98 2.41
N LEU A 215 5.52 -0.97 3.10
CA LEU A 215 6.28 -0.10 4.00
C LEU A 215 5.63 0.03 5.39
N ALA A 216 5.08 -1.05 5.95
CA ALA A 216 4.57 -0.99 7.32
C ALA A 216 5.71 -0.97 8.35
N PRO A 217 5.60 -0.24 9.47
CA PRO A 217 4.50 0.66 9.84
C PRO A 217 4.71 2.12 9.39
N PHE A 218 5.68 2.41 8.51
CA PHE A 218 5.99 3.77 8.03
C PHE A 218 4.84 4.40 7.24
N ILE A 219 4.23 3.62 6.34
CA ILE A 219 2.94 3.96 5.75
C ILE A 219 1.86 3.34 6.66
N PRO A 220 1.00 4.14 7.31
CA PRO A 220 0.22 3.69 8.47
C PRO A 220 -1.07 2.95 8.07
N CYS A 221 -0.95 1.81 7.39
CA CYS A 221 -2.09 0.97 7.01
C CYS A 221 -2.89 0.43 8.20
N HIS A 222 -2.32 0.45 9.42
CA HIS A 222 -3.03 0.12 10.65
C HIS A 222 -4.12 1.15 11.03
N ARG A 223 -4.05 2.38 10.50
CA ARG A 223 -5.03 3.46 10.74
C ARG A 223 -6.26 3.40 9.81
N VAL A 224 -6.31 2.45 8.87
CA VAL A 224 -7.47 2.26 7.98
C VAL A 224 -8.30 1.09 8.48
N LEU A 225 -9.57 1.34 8.80
CA LEU A 225 -10.48 0.40 9.44
C LEU A 225 -11.69 0.06 8.55
N PRO A 226 -12.40 -1.05 8.84
CA PRO A 226 -13.77 -1.25 8.36
C PRO A 226 -14.68 -0.10 8.82
N LYS A 227 -15.85 0.02 8.17
CA LYS A 227 -16.84 1.07 8.47
C LYS A 227 -17.38 0.98 9.90
N GLU A 228 -17.37 -0.20 10.49
CA GLU A 228 -17.79 -0.47 11.87
C GLU A 228 -16.72 -0.05 12.90
N HIS A 229 -15.57 0.50 12.44
CA HIS A 229 -14.44 0.92 13.27
C HIS A 229 -13.86 -0.19 14.16
N THR A 230 -14.01 -1.45 13.72
CA THR A 230 -13.41 -2.61 14.37
C THR A 230 -11.96 -2.81 13.93
N ILE A 231 -11.18 -3.58 14.70
CA ILE A 231 -9.83 -3.99 14.26
C ILE A 231 -10.00 -5.07 13.19
N GLY A 232 -10.13 -4.62 11.94
CA GLY A 232 -10.25 -5.50 10.77
C GLY A 232 -8.96 -6.28 10.46
N HIS A 233 -8.97 -6.97 9.32
CA HIS A 233 -7.82 -7.75 8.86
C HIS A 233 -6.56 -6.89 8.69
N TYR A 234 -5.41 -7.56 8.82
CA TYR A 234 -4.09 -6.97 8.67
C TYR A 234 -3.14 -8.03 8.15
N HIS A 235 -2.26 -7.66 7.21
CA HIS A 235 -1.32 -8.59 6.59
C HIS A 235 -0.52 -9.38 7.64
N TRP A 236 -0.06 -8.70 8.69
CA TRP A 236 0.67 -9.32 9.81
C TRP A 236 -0.21 -9.69 11.01
N GLY A 237 -1.52 -9.86 10.80
CA GLY A 237 -2.49 -10.29 11.81
C GLY A 237 -3.11 -9.16 12.66
N VAL A 238 -4.36 -9.40 13.07
CA VAL A 238 -5.22 -8.45 13.82
C VAL A 238 -4.55 -7.95 15.10
N ALA A 239 -3.89 -8.84 15.86
CA ALA A 239 -3.19 -8.48 17.08
C ALA A 239 -2.11 -7.41 16.86
N ARG A 240 -1.42 -7.44 15.72
CA ARG A 240 -0.39 -6.45 15.40
C ARG A 240 -0.96 -5.11 15.00
N LYS A 241 -2.06 -5.12 14.24
CA LYS A 241 -2.82 -3.90 13.95
C LYS A 241 -3.25 -3.21 15.25
N ALA A 242 -3.73 -3.98 16.22
CA ALA A 242 -4.09 -3.48 17.54
C ALA A 242 -2.89 -2.91 18.31
N LEU A 243 -1.74 -3.62 18.32
CA LEU A 243 -0.52 -3.16 18.98
C LEU A 243 0.04 -1.86 18.40
N LEU A 244 -0.17 -1.62 17.10
CA LEU A 244 0.21 -0.36 16.46
C LEU A 244 -0.80 0.75 16.74
N LEU A 245 -2.10 0.48 16.56
CA LEU A 245 -3.14 1.50 16.60
C LEU A 245 -3.53 1.95 18.01
N LEU A 246 -3.71 1.02 18.95
CA LEU A 246 -4.25 1.35 20.28
C LEU A 246 -3.34 2.32 21.05
N PRO A 247 -2.00 2.17 21.07
CA PRO A 247 -1.14 3.15 21.74
C PRO A 247 -1.25 4.56 21.15
N GLU A 248 -1.46 4.69 19.84
CA GLU A 248 -1.65 6.00 19.19
C GLU A 248 -2.98 6.64 19.62
N LEU A 249 -4.06 5.87 19.68
CA LEU A 249 -5.40 6.36 20.05
C LEU A 249 -5.53 6.67 21.56
N LEU A 250 -4.78 5.97 22.40
CA LEU A 250 -4.83 6.09 23.86
C LEU A 250 -3.75 7.03 24.42
N ALA A 251 -2.80 7.48 23.60
CA ALA A 251 -1.84 8.48 24.01
C ALA A 251 -2.59 9.76 24.45
N PRO A 252 -2.17 10.42 25.54
CA PRO A 252 -2.74 11.70 25.93
C PRO A 252 -2.63 12.67 24.76
N GLN A 253 -3.75 13.23 24.30
CA GLN A 253 -3.72 14.29 23.29
C GLN A 253 -3.01 15.49 23.93
N ALA A 254 -1.92 15.93 23.32
CA ALA A 254 -1.14 17.08 23.75
C ALA A 254 -1.88 18.40 23.46
#